data_AF-A0A158PHZ7-F1
#
_entry.id   AF-A0A158PHZ7-F1
#
_cell.length_a   1.000
_cell.length_b   1.000
_cell.length_c   1.000
_cell.angle_alpha   90.00
_cell.angle_beta   90.00
_cell.angle_gamma   90.00
#
_symmetry.space_group_name_H-M   'P 1'
#
loop_
_entity.id
_entity.type
_entity.pdbx_description
1 polymer ?
#
loop_
_entity_poly.entity_id
_entity_poly.type
_entity_poly.pdbx_seq_one_letter_code
_entity_poly.pdbx_strand_id
1 'polypeptide(L)'
;MTSAVNWKAVRAGVVSKRFALLGKYPPCPWYRPLKEEFVALQNVLPEEQEHFMNDEVRMFLAGYETENIRFSYNADSDSPVGLKVNPSLDPFMRSAIERFKNIFISVWNIRVYGYVLKHDFSFSLTARAVAYDIVTRFDKLLRPIIEERCYDLADFGLNTLSRTVASVQSSIRIYANVITSIKKDSLVGGQVLTMLYNLRENAIVTKDMHDLQEIFMVAWKVFAVRVGAWVEQGLLNDSELEFIIWPTSALSPAVCSKIVSNSSIRLDSNDYILIEDLCPSFLLSLLPSIVKCGYYNNMISKANMGQEKTSTAWSELNVTQLQRKVHEFEKSKSSVVLKHLRASMSFDTAIRDVMMLLLEGREIDILLKHCQKESILERPVEEVSKQQLRRVSEMFIRGLSSKIPFVSNFKLSLSNGYIFEELRTSSLVNDAPREPLKPLDKMLLLDVLCMAYTPPTKMEKLIPLYIIQMYTFVFRLYMQLRASITCLSEGLFELGLTRNPSSFPRAAILSALYRNVVDLTVDFADAVALATSNFVNEMAEAESIDAVLKLQKDVVFQIFAESGLNQWRKLAYMMRLVNLVSRLGVSGLLNSTTLTEDYYVILEDVESMELTE
;
A
#
# COMPACT_ATOMS: atom_id res chain seq x y z
N MET A 1 9.94 0.40 -21.45
CA MET A 1 8.90 1.38 -21.11
C MET A 1 7.55 0.74 -21.39
N THR A 2 7.01 0.03 -20.40
CA THR A 2 5.72 -0.66 -20.49
C THR A 2 4.59 0.35 -20.34
N SER A 3 3.65 0.36 -21.28
CA SER A 3 2.52 1.30 -21.30
C SER A 3 1.71 1.18 -20.02
N ALA A 4 1.84 2.15 -19.12
CA ALA A 4 0.99 2.27 -17.94
C ALA A 4 -0.47 2.25 -18.40
N VAL A 5 -1.25 1.32 -17.85
CA VAL A 5 -2.67 1.18 -18.15
C VAL A 5 -3.35 2.48 -17.71
N ASN A 6 -3.91 3.22 -18.67
CA ASN A 6 -4.59 4.48 -18.42
C ASN A 6 -5.95 4.21 -17.76
N TRP A 7 -5.96 4.05 -16.44
CA TRP A 7 -7.18 3.83 -15.64
C TRP A 7 -8.24 4.92 -15.87
N LYS A 8 -7.84 6.15 -16.29
CA LYS A 8 -8.78 7.22 -16.67
C LYS A 8 -9.60 6.83 -17.90
N ALA A 9 -9.02 6.15 -18.89
CA ALA A 9 -9.74 5.67 -20.07
C ALA A 9 -10.74 4.56 -19.71
N VAL A 10 -10.35 3.66 -18.80
CA VAL A 10 -11.26 2.63 -18.25
C VAL A 10 -12.44 3.29 -17.54
N ARG A 11 -12.16 4.25 -16.64
CA ARG A 11 -13.18 5.02 -15.94
C ARG A 11 -14.13 5.70 -16.91
N ALA A 12 -13.61 6.44 -17.89
CA ALA A 12 -14.42 7.13 -18.90
C ALA A 12 -15.35 6.18 -19.64
N GLY A 13 -14.90 4.97 -19.98
CA GLY A 13 -15.72 3.93 -20.61
C GLY A 13 -16.85 3.40 -19.72
N VAL A 14 -16.61 3.25 -18.40
CA VAL A 14 -17.65 2.80 -17.45
C VAL A 14 -18.67 3.91 -17.19
N VAL A 15 -18.18 5.13 -16.93
CA VAL A 15 -19.01 6.30 -16.61
C VAL A 15 -19.89 6.68 -17.81
N SER A 16 -19.34 6.74 -19.02
CA SER A 16 -20.12 7.03 -20.23
C SER A 16 -21.26 6.04 -20.46
N LYS A 17 -21.04 4.74 -20.20
CA LYS A 17 -22.11 3.72 -20.28
C LYS A 17 -23.18 3.93 -19.19
N ARG A 18 -22.78 4.23 -17.95
CA ARG A 18 -23.70 4.44 -16.83
C ARG A 18 -24.60 5.66 -17.04
N PHE A 19 -24.06 6.73 -17.63
CA PHE A 19 -24.79 7.98 -17.84
C PHE A 19 -25.26 8.19 -19.29
N ALA A 20 -25.15 7.19 -20.16
CA ALA A 20 -25.56 7.27 -21.56
C ALA A 20 -27.03 7.72 -21.73
N LEU A 21 -27.89 7.35 -20.78
CA LEU A 21 -29.32 7.68 -20.76
C LEU A 21 -29.61 9.17 -20.50
N LEU A 22 -28.64 9.94 -20.00
CA LEU A 22 -28.81 11.38 -19.72
C LEU A 22 -28.64 12.26 -20.98
N GLY A 23 -28.23 11.68 -22.11
CA GLY A 23 -28.06 12.41 -23.37
C GLY A 23 -26.87 13.38 -23.39
N LYS A 24 -26.76 14.17 -24.46
CA LYS A 24 -25.75 15.25 -24.55
C LYS A 24 -26.25 16.46 -23.75
N TYR A 25 -25.39 17.05 -22.91
CA TYR A 25 -25.74 18.25 -22.16
C TYR A 25 -25.84 19.49 -23.08
N PRO A 26 -26.59 20.54 -22.69
CA PRO A 26 -26.88 21.68 -23.56
C PRO A 26 -25.60 22.46 -23.96
N PRO A 27 -25.62 23.20 -25.09
CA PRO A 27 -24.50 24.03 -25.46
C PRO A 27 -24.30 25.18 -24.47
N CYS A 28 -23.04 25.58 -24.24
CA CYS A 28 -22.69 26.68 -23.34
C CYS A 28 -23.46 27.96 -23.73
N PRO A 29 -24.16 28.61 -22.80
CA PRO A 29 -24.92 29.82 -23.09
C PRO A 29 -24.03 31.08 -23.20
N TRP A 30 -22.79 31.02 -22.69
CA TRP A 30 -21.90 32.18 -22.56
C TRP A 30 -21.04 32.41 -23.80
N TYR A 31 -20.73 33.68 -24.07
CA TYR A 31 -19.82 34.15 -25.12
C TYR A 31 -20.10 33.51 -26.48
N ARG A 32 -21.35 33.60 -26.95
CA ARG A 32 -21.71 33.14 -28.29
C ARG A 32 -21.07 34.07 -29.32
N PRO A 33 -20.30 33.53 -30.28
CA PRO A 33 -19.56 34.35 -31.21
C PRO A 33 -20.50 35.12 -32.15
N LEU A 34 -20.29 36.44 -32.24
CA LEU A 34 -20.95 37.31 -33.20
C LEU A 34 -20.24 37.19 -34.56
N LYS A 35 -20.99 36.86 -35.61
CA LYS A 35 -20.45 36.60 -36.97
C LYS A 35 -20.30 37.85 -37.84
N GLU A 36 -20.87 38.96 -37.42
CA GLU A 36 -20.91 40.21 -38.18
C GLU A 36 -19.57 40.96 -38.06
N GLU A 37 -19.19 41.79 -39.03
CA GLU A 37 -17.97 42.61 -38.91
C GLU A 37 -18.14 43.75 -37.88
N PHE A 38 -17.06 44.44 -37.51
CA PHE A 38 -17.18 45.61 -36.64
C PHE A 38 -17.87 46.75 -37.39
N VAL A 39 -18.89 47.35 -36.76
CA VAL A 39 -19.55 48.55 -37.32
C VAL A 39 -18.65 49.76 -37.08
N ALA A 40 -18.46 50.61 -38.09
CA ALA A 40 -17.67 51.83 -37.96
C ALA A 40 -18.42 52.88 -37.14
N LEU A 41 -17.82 53.34 -36.04
CA LEU A 41 -18.36 54.42 -35.21
C LEU A 41 -18.09 55.76 -35.91
N GLN A 42 -19.10 56.34 -36.56
CA GLN A 42 -19.01 57.65 -37.21
C GLN A 42 -19.68 58.71 -36.32
N ASN A 43 -19.00 59.84 -36.10
CA ASN A 43 -19.51 61.02 -35.39
C ASN A 43 -19.92 60.82 -33.91
N VAL A 44 -19.25 59.93 -33.16
CA VAL A 44 -19.50 59.71 -31.71
C VAL A 44 -18.44 60.43 -30.88
N LEU A 45 -18.85 61.26 -29.92
CA LEU A 45 -17.92 62.00 -29.06
C LEU A 45 -17.16 61.02 -28.12
N PRO A 46 -15.90 61.32 -27.72
CA PRO A 46 -15.14 60.45 -26.82
C PRO A 46 -15.83 60.13 -25.49
N GLU A 47 -16.62 61.07 -24.95
CA GLU A 47 -17.41 60.91 -23.71
C GLU A 47 -18.56 59.90 -23.90
N GLU A 48 -19.22 59.94 -25.06
CA GLU A 48 -20.25 58.96 -25.45
C GLU A 48 -19.64 57.59 -25.72
N GLN A 49 -18.43 57.54 -26.29
CA GLN A 49 -17.67 56.30 -26.44
C GLN A 49 -17.32 55.70 -25.06
N GLU A 50 -16.90 56.50 -24.08
CA GLU A 50 -16.63 56.00 -22.73
C GLU A 50 -17.89 55.43 -22.06
N HIS A 51 -19.03 56.09 -22.21
CA HIS A 51 -20.31 55.61 -21.68
C HIS A 51 -20.69 54.24 -22.26
N PHE A 52 -20.66 54.14 -23.58
CA PHE A 52 -20.96 52.91 -24.30
C PHE A 52 -19.99 51.78 -23.96
N MET A 53 -18.69 52.08 -23.88
CA MET A 53 -17.67 51.08 -23.53
C MET A 53 -17.78 50.60 -22.08
N ASN A 54 -18.24 51.44 -21.16
CA ASN A 54 -18.46 51.05 -19.77
C ASN A 54 -19.57 49.97 -19.67
N ASP A 55 -20.68 50.18 -20.39
CA ASP A 55 -21.77 49.21 -20.46
C ASP A 55 -21.37 47.93 -21.20
N GLU A 56 -20.62 48.04 -22.30
CA GLU A 56 -20.08 46.87 -22.99
C GLU A 56 -19.12 46.07 -22.11
N VAL A 57 -18.23 46.70 -21.35
CA VAL A 57 -17.33 45.99 -20.41
C VAL A 57 -18.15 45.24 -19.35
N ARG A 58 -19.23 45.83 -18.82
CA ARG A 58 -20.14 45.15 -17.87
C ARG A 58 -20.88 43.97 -18.52
N MET A 59 -21.38 44.15 -19.74
CA MET A 59 -21.99 43.05 -20.52
C MET A 59 -21.00 41.93 -20.79
N PHE A 60 -19.74 42.29 -21.06
CA PHE A 60 -18.67 41.33 -21.27
C PHE A 60 -18.35 40.53 -19.99
N LEU A 61 -18.27 41.19 -18.83
CA LEU A 61 -18.15 40.52 -17.52
C LEU A 61 -19.36 39.62 -17.19
N ALA A 62 -20.55 40.00 -17.66
CA ALA A 62 -21.77 39.21 -17.53
C ALA A 62 -21.78 37.95 -18.40
N GLY A 63 -20.87 37.84 -19.37
CA GLY A 63 -20.69 36.64 -20.19
C GLY A 63 -21.22 36.75 -21.62
N TYR A 64 -21.35 37.96 -22.15
CA TYR A 64 -21.75 38.22 -23.54
C TYR A 64 -20.58 38.74 -24.37
N GLU A 65 -20.42 38.26 -25.60
CA GLU A 65 -19.59 38.99 -26.57
C GLU A 65 -20.39 40.21 -27.05
N THR A 66 -19.72 41.36 -27.18
CA THR A 66 -20.37 42.62 -27.53
C THR A 66 -19.98 43.06 -28.93
N GLU A 67 -20.64 44.11 -29.43
CA GLU A 67 -20.42 44.60 -30.78
C GLU A 67 -18.99 45.12 -30.97
N ASN A 68 -18.40 45.73 -29.94
CA ASN A 68 -17.09 46.40 -30.01
C ASN A 68 -15.96 45.67 -29.26
N ILE A 69 -16.27 44.66 -28.44
CA ILE A 69 -15.30 43.82 -27.74
C ILE A 69 -15.57 42.35 -28.07
N ARG A 70 -14.57 41.66 -28.65
CA ARG A 70 -14.68 40.24 -29.04
C ARG A 70 -13.44 39.46 -28.69
N PHE A 71 -13.56 38.16 -28.48
CA PHE A 71 -12.40 37.30 -28.26
C PHE A 71 -11.69 36.96 -29.57
N SER A 72 -10.37 36.74 -29.48
CA SER A 72 -9.58 36.09 -30.53
C SER A 72 -9.24 34.65 -30.12
N TYR A 73 -9.51 33.72 -31.03
CA TYR A 73 -9.22 32.30 -30.88
C TYR A 73 -8.12 31.89 -31.86
N ASN A 74 -7.21 31.01 -31.43
CA ASN A 74 -6.26 30.34 -32.31
C ASN A 74 -6.87 29.04 -32.82
N ALA A 75 -6.46 28.57 -34.01
CA ALA A 75 -6.98 27.34 -34.62
C ALA A 75 -6.82 26.09 -33.73
N ASP A 76 -5.80 26.07 -32.87
CA ASP A 76 -5.47 24.92 -32.01
C ASP A 76 -5.83 25.13 -30.53
N SER A 77 -6.48 26.24 -30.14
CA SER A 77 -6.79 26.54 -28.74
C SER A 77 -8.27 26.55 -28.45
N ASP A 78 -8.69 25.70 -27.50
CA ASP A 78 -10.05 25.70 -26.94
C ASP A 78 -10.39 26.95 -26.12
N SER A 79 -9.40 27.81 -25.81
CA SER A 79 -9.56 29.03 -25.00
C SER A 79 -9.15 30.28 -25.78
N PRO A 80 -9.74 31.45 -25.47
CA PRO A 80 -9.37 32.71 -26.12
C PRO A 80 -7.92 33.10 -25.77
N VAL A 81 -7.18 33.52 -26.79
CA VAL A 81 -5.76 33.90 -26.69
C VAL A 81 -5.60 35.41 -26.57
N GLY A 82 -6.61 36.17 -27.00
CA GLY A 82 -6.63 37.60 -26.78
C GLY A 82 -7.97 38.27 -27.04
N LEU A 83 -7.90 39.58 -27.20
CA LEU A 83 -9.04 40.46 -27.38
C LEU A 83 -8.91 41.14 -28.74
N LYS A 84 -10.04 41.33 -29.43
CA LYS A 84 -10.19 42.19 -30.59
C LYS A 84 -11.14 43.30 -30.18
N VAL A 85 -10.66 44.54 -30.25
CA VAL A 85 -11.42 45.75 -29.96
C VAL A 85 -11.67 46.49 -31.27
N ASN A 86 -12.85 47.09 -31.43
CA ASN A 86 -13.21 47.82 -32.65
C ASN A 86 -12.13 48.85 -33.02
N PRO A 87 -11.53 48.78 -34.23
CA PRO A 87 -10.46 49.69 -34.64
C PRO A 87 -10.90 51.16 -34.75
N SER A 88 -12.21 51.41 -34.86
CA SER A 88 -12.81 52.75 -34.96
C SER A 88 -12.88 53.49 -33.62
N LEU A 89 -12.62 52.81 -32.49
CA LEU A 89 -12.59 53.43 -31.16
C LEU A 89 -11.34 54.28 -30.96
N ASP A 90 -11.49 55.31 -30.13
CA ASP A 90 -10.38 56.14 -29.69
C ASP A 90 -9.20 55.29 -29.15
N PRO A 91 -7.93 55.59 -29.53
CA PRO A 91 -6.76 54.82 -29.08
C PRO A 91 -6.61 54.70 -27.55
N PHE A 92 -6.99 55.72 -26.78
CA PHE A 92 -6.95 55.66 -25.32
C PHE A 92 -8.01 54.71 -24.77
N MET A 93 -9.21 54.68 -25.35
CA MET A 93 -10.26 53.74 -24.99
C MET A 93 -9.86 52.30 -25.32
N ARG A 94 -9.26 52.07 -26.49
CA ARG A 94 -8.70 50.75 -26.84
C ARG A 94 -7.65 50.29 -25.85
N SER A 95 -6.72 51.17 -25.48
CA SER A 95 -5.72 50.86 -24.44
C SER A 95 -6.36 50.62 -23.07
N ALA A 96 -7.46 51.30 -22.74
CA ALA A 96 -8.16 51.12 -21.47
C ALA A 96 -8.83 49.75 -21.38
N ILE A 97 -9.47 49.31 -22.47
CA ILE A 97 -10.14 48.00 -22.57
C ILE A 97 -9.12 46.86 -22.53
N GLU A 98 -7.96 47.01 -23.19
CA GLU A 98 -6.90 46.01 -23.17
C GLU A 98 -6.37 45.71 -21.76
N ARG A 99 -6.50 46.64 -20.80
CA ARG A 99 -6.15 46.38 -19.39
C ARG A 99 -7.04 45.28 -18.76
N PHE A 100 -8.24 45.06 -19.28
CA PHE A 100 -9.17 44.02 -18.81
C PHE A 100 -8.92 42.65 -19.46
N LYS A 101 -8.09 42.55 -20.50
CA LYS A 101 -7.85 41.33 -21.28
C LYS A 101 -7.65 40.08 -20.42
N ASN A 102 -6.74 40.14 -19.43
CA ASN A 102 -6.43 38.98 -18.57
C ASN A 102 -7.61 38.57 -17.68
N ILE A 103 -8.39 39.56 -17.22
CA ILE A 103 -9.59 39.31 -16.40
C ILE A 103 -10.67 38.68 -17.27
N PHE A 104 -10.90 39.22 -18.47
CA PHE A 104 -11.85 38.68 -19.44
C PHE A 104 -11.56 37.21 -19.79
N ILE A 105 -10.30 36.87 -20.07
CA ILE A 105 -9.90 35.48 -20.31
C ILE A 105 -10.17 34.61 -19.05
N SER A 106 -9.91 35.13 -17.85
CA SER A 106 -10.17 34.42 -16.60
C SER A 106 -11.67 34.19 -16.36
N VAL A 107 -12.50 35.20 -16.60
CA VAL A 107 -13.97 35.15 -16.55
C VAL A 107 -14.50 34.14 -17.57
N TRP A 108 -13.94 34.12 -18.78
CA TRP A 108 -14.26 33.13 -19.81
C TRP A 108 -13.94 31.71 -19.34
N ASN A 109 -12.75 31.48 -18.77
CA ASN A 109 -12.37 30.16 -18.24
C ASN A 109 -13.35 29.72 -17.17
N ILE A 110 -13.71 30.58 -16.22
CA ILE A 110 -14.68 30.23 -15.16
C ILE A 110 -16.06 29.92 -15.75
N ARG A 111 -16.60 30.77 -16.62
CA ARG A 111 -17.97 30.59 -17.16
C ARG A 111 -18.05 29.39 -18.10
N VAL A 112 -17.13 29.26 -19.06
CA VAL A 112 -17.19 28.21 -20.09
C VAL A 112 -16.70 26.87 -19.56
N TYR A 113 -15.53 26.82 -18.91
CA TYR A 113 -15.05 25.55 -18.36
C TYR A 113 -15.83 25.14 -17.12
N GLY A 114 -16.26 26.09 -16.27
CA GLY A 114 -17.16 25.79 -15.15
C GLY A 114 -18.50 25.20 -15.61
N TYR A 115 -19.07 25.69 -16.73
CA TYR A 115 -20.27 25.10 -17.33
C TYR A 115 -20.04 23.66 -17.79
N VAL A 116 -18.92 23.39 -18.49
CA VAL A 116 -18.55 22.03 -18.91
C VAL A 116 -18.38 21.11 -17.71
N LEU A 117 -17.59 21.52 -16.71
CA LEU A 117 -17.36 20.72 -15.51
C LEU A 117 -18.66 20.45 -14.75
N LYS A 118 -19.58 21.42 -14.66
CA LYS A 118 -20.85 21.24 -13.95
C LYS A 118 -21.78 20.22 -14.62
N HIS A 119 -21.74 20.12 -15.94
CA HIS A 119 -22.74 19.36 -16.72
C HIS A 119 -22.22 18.09 -17.38
N ASP A 120 -20.91 17.97 -17.59
CA ASP A 120 -20.31 16.76 -18.11
C ASP A 120 -20.01 15.77 -16.97
N PHE A 121 -20.78 14.68 -16.94
CA PHE A 121 -20.62 13.58 -15.99
C PHE A 121 -19.35 12.75 -16.23
N SER A 122 -18.61 12.99 -17.31
CA SER A 122 -17.27 12.42 -17.48
C SER A 122 -16.31 12.90 -16.38
N PHE A 123 -16.53 14.10 -15.83
CA PHE A 123 -15.82 14.62 -14.66
C PHE A 123 -16.41 14.08 -13.36
N SER A 124 -15.58 14.06 -12.33
CA SER A 124 -15.93 13.46 -11.04
C SER A 124 -16.78 14.39 -10.16
N LEU A 125 -17.64 13.85 -9.29
CA LEU A 125 -18.53 14.64 -8.42
C LEU A 125 -17.74 15.67 -7.61
N THR A 126 -16.53 15.33 -7.17
CA THR A 126 -15.62 16.28 -6.51
C THR A 126 -15.30 17.49 -7.40
N ALA A 127 -14.91 17.24 -8.66
CA ALA A 127 -14.63 18.30 -9.64
C ALA A 127 -15.88 19.15 -9.93
N ARG A 128 -17.06 18.51 -10.05
CA ARG A 128 -18.32 19.20 -10.30
C ARG A 128 -18.76 20.06 -9.11
N ALA A 129 -18.59 19.56 -7.88
CA ALA A 129 -18.89 20.29 -6.66
C ALA A 129 -17.99 21.53 -6.52
N VAL A 130 -16.70 21.39 -6.78
CA VAL A 130 -15.75 22.52 -6.81
C VAL A 130 -16.13 23.52 -7.89
N ALA A 131 -16.45 23.07 -9.10
CA ALA A 131 -16.85 23.96 -10.19
C ALA A 131 -18.14 24.73 -9.86
N TYR A 132 -19.12 24.06 -9.25
CA TYR A 132 -20.37 24.69 -8.82
C TYR A 132 -20.13 25.78 -7.75
N ASP A 133 -19.29 25.50 -6.75
CA ASP A 133 -18.98 26.45 -5.68
C ASP A 133 -18.21 27.67 -6.24
N ILE A 134 -17.21 27.43 -7.08
CA ILE A 134 -16.45 28.51 -7.75
C ILE A 134 -17.38 29.40 -8.58
N VAL A 135 -18.26 28.83 -9.41
CA VAL A 135 -19.20 29.63 -10.22
C VAL A 135 -20.14 30.43 -9.32
N THR A 136 -20.64 29.84 -8.22
CA THR A 136 -21.53 30.53 -7.28
C THR A 136 -20.82 31.70 -6.59
N ARG A 137 -19.57 31.52 -6.16
CA ARG A 137 -18.74 32.56 -5.53
C ARG A 137 -18.39 33.65 -6.53
N PHE A 138 -18.02 33.25 -7.74
CA PHE A 138 -17.72 34.16 -8.84
C PHE A 138 -18.91 35.05 -9.21
N ASP A 139 -20.11 34.48 -9.34
CA ASP A 139 -21.32 35.26 -9.61
C ASP A 139 -21.65 36.22 -8.46
N LYS A 140 -21.41 35.83 -7.19
CA LYS A 140 -21.53 36.75 -6.04
C LYS A 140 -20.51 37.89 -6.06
N LEU A 141 -19.29 37.65 -6.53
CA LEU A 141 -18.25 38.68 -6.66
C LEU A 141 -18.54 39.66 -7.79
N LEU A 142 -19.05 39.17 -8.94
CA LEU A 142 -19.29 40.00 -10.11
C LEU A 142 -20.65 40.71 -10.09
N ARG A 143 -21.68 40.14 -9.45
CA ARG A 143 -23.02 40.73 -9.44
C ARG A 143 -23.03 42.21 -9.02
N PRO A 144 -22.36 42.64 -7.93
CA PRO A 144 -22.32 44.05 -7.55
C PRO A 144 -21.70 44.94 -8.62
N ILE A 145 -20.72 44.45 -9.39
CA ILE A 145 -20.03 45.22 -10.44
C ILE A 145 -20.91 45.38 -11.69
N ILE A 146 -21.74 44.36 -11.97
CA ILE A 146 -22.61 44.31 -13.16
C ILE A 146 -23.94 45.04 -12.91
N GLU A 147 -24.53 44.88 -11.72
CA GLU A 147 -25.89 45.33 -11.39
C GLU A 147 -25.94 46.70 -10.66
N GLU A 148 -24.81 47.39 -10.44
CA GLU A 148 -24.80 48.68 -9.74
C GLU A 148 -25.59 49.73 -10.55
N ARG A 149 -26.74 50.16 -10.00
CA ARG A 149 -27.81 50.87 -10.73
C ARG A 149 -27.70 52.39 -10.78
N CYS A 150 -26.73 52.98 -10.08
CA CYS A 150 -26.54 54.44 -10.05
C CYS A 150 -25.08 54.77 -10.37
N TYR A 151 -24.81 55.02 -11.65
CA TYR A 151 -23.53 55.55 -12.07
C TYR A 151 -23.76 56.93 -12.70
N ASP A 152 -23.48 57.97 -11.93
CA ASP A 152 -23.38 59.32 -12.46
C ASP A 152 -22.05 59.44 -13.22
N LEU A 153 -22.08 59.95 -14.45
CA LEU A 153 -20.92 60.00 -15.38
C LEU A 153 -19.76 60.82 -14.81
N ALA A 154 -20.05 61.75 -13.91
CA ALA A 154 -19.04 62.57 -13.24
C ALA A 154 -18.12 61.77 -12.30
N ASP A 155 -18.57 60.63 -11.76
CA ASP A 155 -17.86 59.86 -10.72
C ASP A 155 -17.44 58.44 -11.16
N PHE A 156 -18.00 57.90 -12.25
CA PHE A 156 -17.90 56.47 -12.61
C PHE A 156 -17.51 56.16 -14.07
N GLY A 157 -16.37 56.67 -14.52
CA GLY A 157 -15.73 56.29 -15.79
C GLY A 157 -15.07 54.90 -15.79
N LEU A 158 -14.49 54.50 -16.94
CA LEU A 158 -13.82 53.20 -17.13
C LEU A 158 -12.68 52.94 -16.14
N ASN A 159 -12.03 54.01 -15.66
CA ASN A 159 -10.97 53.91 -14.65
C ASN A 159 -11.52 53.51 -13.27
N THR A 160 -12.71 53.96 -12.89
CA THR A 160 -13.37 53.55 -11.63
C THR A 160 -13.76 52.08 -11.71
N LEU A 161 -14.35 51.64 -12.84
CA LEU A 161 -14.64 50.23 -13.09
C LEU A 161 -13.38 49.36 -13.04
N SER A 162 -12.27 49.85 -13.63
CA SER A 162 -10.98 49.16 -13.58
C SER A 162 -10.47 48.97 -12.15
N ARG A 163 -10.61 49.98 -11.28
CA ARG A 163 -10.26 49.87 -9.85
C ARG A 163 -11.15 48.87 -9.11
N THR A 164 -12.45 48.91 -9.35
CA THR A 164 -13.41 47.97 -8.73
C THR A 164 -13.10 46.53 -9.14
N VAL A 165 -12.84 46.28 -10.42
CA VAL A 165 -12.46 44.95 -10.93
C VAL A 165 -11.08 44.53 -10.42
N ALA A 166 -10.12 45.44 -10.30
CA ALA A 166 -8.80 45.15 -9.73
C ALA A 166 -8.89 44.62 -8.28
N SER A 167 -9.88 45.08 -7.50
CA SER A 167 -10.09 44.62 -6.11
C SER A 167 -10.47 43.13 -6.01
N VAL A 168 -11.12 42.59 -7.06
CA VAL A 168 -11.56 41.17 -7.15
C VAL A 168 -10.70 40.32 -8.08
N GLN A 169 -9.74 40.94 -8.78
CA GLN A 169 -8.90 40.29 -9.79
C GLN A 169 -8.12 39.09 -9.25
N SER A 170 -7.61 39.15 -8.01
CA SER A 170 -6.84 38.04 -7.42
C SER A 170 -7.71 36.77 -7.27
N SER A 171 -8.91 36.92 -6.70
CA SER A 171 -9.88 35.83 -6.52
C SER A 171 -10.34 35.26 -7.86
N ILE A 172 -10.66 36.11 -8.85
CA ILE A 172 -11.01 35.66 -10.21
C ILE A 172 -9.88 34.85 -10.84
N ARG A 173 -8.63 35.29 -10.69
CA ARG A 173 -7.46 34.58 -11.21
C ARG A 173 -7.30 33.20 -10.57
N ILE A 174 -7.47 33.09 -9.25
CA ILE A 174 -7.41 31.79 -8.54
C ILE A 174 -8.50 30.85 -9.02
N TYR A 175 -9.74 31.33 -9.08
CA TYR A 175 -10.88 30.56 -9.53
C TYR A 175 -10.69 30.05 -10.96
N ALA A 176 -10.20 30.92 -11.86
CA ALA A 176 -9.88 30.54 -13.24
C ALA A 176 -8.76 29.50 -13.31
N ASN A 177 -7.70 29.64 -12.52
CA ASN A 177 -6.60 28.69 -12.47
C ASN A 177 -7.07 27.31 -12.02
N VAL A 178 -7.83 27.24 -10.93
CA VAL A 178 -8.37 25.97 -10.39
C VAL A 178 -9.25 25.27 -11.43
N ILE A 179 -10.20 25.97 -12.03
CA ILE A 179 -11.10 25.43 -13.07
C ILE A 179 -10.30 24.95 -14.29
N THR A 180 -9.30 25.73 -14.71
CA THR A 180 -8.47 25.40 -15.87
C THR A 180 -7.64 24.15 -15.62
N SER A 181 -7.01 24.02 -14.45
CA SER A 181 -6.25 22.82 -14.06
C SER A 181 -7.14 21.58 -14.01
N ILE A 182 -8.33 21.68 -13.39
CA ILE A 182 -9.27 20.55 -13.32
C ILE A 182 -9.63 20.05 -14.72
N LYS A 183 -9.95 20.97 -15.65
CA LYS A 183 -10.33 20.62 -17.02
C LYS A 183 -9.14 20.10 -17.84
N LYS A 184 -8.05 20.86 -17.93
CA LYS A 184 -6.91 20.53 -18.81
C LYS A 184 -6.21 19.25 -18.40
N ASP A 185 -6.01 19.05 -17.09
CA ASP A 185 -5.31 17.88 -16.57
C ASP A 185 -6.25 16.68 -16.34
N SER A 186 -7.54 16.87 -16.61
CA SER A 186 -8.60 15.87 -16.40
C SER A 186 -8.51 15.24 -15.00
N LEU A 187 -8.49 16.09 -13.97
CA LEU A 187 -8.31 15.68 -12.57
C LEU A 187 -9.58 15.00 -12.05
N VAL A 188 -9.39 13.91 -11.30
CA VAL A 188 -10.48 13.08 -10.75
C VAL A 188 -10.33 12.92 -9.24
N GLY A 189 -11.41 13.12 -8.48
CA GLY A 189 -11.49 12.78 -7.06
C GLY A 189 -10.33 13.33 -6.23
N GLY A 190 -9.52 12.45 -5.65
CA GLY A 190 -8.36 12.83 -4.83
C GLY A 190 -7.25 13.59 -5.55
N GLN A 191 -7.19 13.55 -6.89
CA GLN A 191 -6.27 14.39 -7.66
C GLN A 191 -6.63 15.87 -7.56
N VAL A 192 -7.94 16.19 -7.52
CA VAL A 192 -8.43 17.56 -7.31
C VAL A 192 -8.00 18.05 -5.93
N LEU A 193 -8.13 17.19 -4.90
CA LEU A 193 -7.69 17.51 -3.54
C LEU A 193 -6.19 17.74 -3.44
N THR A 194 -5.39 16.90 -4.11
CA THR A 194 -3.93 17.05 -4.15
C THR A 194 -3.53 18.38 -4.78
N MET A 195 -4.15 18.74 -5.91
CA MET A 195 -3.90 20.02 -6.58
C MET A 195 -4.28 21.21 -5.69
N LEU A 196 -5.47 21.19 -5.09
CA LEU A 196 -5.93 22.27 -4.19
C LEU A 196 -5.04 22.39 -2.94
N TYR A 197 -4.62 21.26 -2.36
CA TYR A 197 -3.71 21.24 -1.23
C TYR A 197 -2.37 21.89 -1.58
N ASN A 198 -1.76 21.50 -2.72
CA ASN A 198 -0.50 22.07 -3.17
C ASN A 198 -0.61 23.56 -3.48
N LEU A 199 -1.71 24.02 -4.10
CA LEU A 199 -1.95 25.44 -4.34
C LEU A 199 -2.07 26.23 -3.03
N ARG A 200 -2.73 25.64 -2.02
CA ARG A 200 -2.88 26.27 -0.70
C ARG A 200 -1.54 26.41 0.02
N GLU A 201 -0.73 25.36 0.05
CA GLU A 201 0.60 25.40 0.71
C GLU A 201 1.56 26.39 0.04
N ASN A 202 1.41 26.62 -1.27
CA ASN A 202 2.24 27.56 -2.03
C ASN A 202 1.70 29.00 -2.04
N ALA A 203 0.50 29.25 -1.53
CA ALA A 203 -0.07 30.59 -1.47
C ALA A 203 0.60 31.40 -0.35
N ILE A 204 1.06 32.61 -0.65
CA ILE A 204 1.71 33.52 0.32
C ILE A 204 0.74 34.61 0.79
N VAL A 205 -0.24 34.97 -0.05
CA VAL A 205 -1.19 36.05 0.20
C VAL A 205 -2.38 35.53 1.02
N THR A 206 -2.70 36.20 2.13
CA THR A 206 -3.76 35.78 3.08
C THR A 206 -5.14 35.67 2.44
N LYS A 207 -5.51 36.60 1.55
CA LYS A 207 -6.77 36.55 0.80
C LYS A 207 -6.83 35.31 -0.10
N ASP A 208 -5.75 35.03 -0.81
CA ASP A 208 -5.62 33.89 -1.72
C ASP A 208 -5.66 32.55 -0.95
N MET A 209 -5.03 32.50 0.23
CA MET A 209 -5.13 31.36 1.15
C MET A 209 -6.57 31.10 1.59
N HIS A 210 -7.33 32.16 1.92
CA HIS A 210 -8.73 32.03 2.34
C HIS A 210 -9.61 31.48 1.22
N ASP A 211 -9.52 32.06 0.02
CA ASP A 211 -10.25 31.60 -1.17
C ASP A 211 -9.95 30.12 -1.47
N LEU A 212 -8.67 29.72 -1.45
CA LEU A 212 -8.26 28.34 -1.69
C LEU A 212 -8.71 27.39 -0.59
N GLN A 213 -8.68 27.81 0.68
CA GLN A 213 -9.11 26.99 1.81
C GLN A 213 -10.62 26.71 1.74
N GLU A 214 -11.43 27.71 1.38
CA GLU A 214 -12.87 27.50 1.23
C GLU A 214 -13.20 26.51 0.10
N ILE A 215 -12.55 26.63 -1.05
CA ILE A 215 -12.69 25.69 -2.18
C ILE A 215 -12.22 24.29 -1.78
N PHE A 216 -11.09 24.20 -1.08
CA PHE A 216 -10.55 22.95 -0.56
C PHE A 216 -11.57 22.25 0.35
N MET A 217 -12.24 22.99 1.25
CA MET A 217 -13.23 22.41 2.17
C MET A 217 -14.44 21.80 1.44
N VAL A 218 -14.84 22.33 0.29
CA VAL A 218 -15.93 21.75 -0.52
C VAL A 218 -15.51 20.38 -1.07
N ALA A 219 -14.34 20.30 -1.69
CA ALA A 219 -13.78 19.04 -2.19
C ALA A 219 -13.56 18.03 -1.05
N TRP A 220 -13.04 18.53 0.08
CA TRP A 220 -12.71 17.72 1.25
C TRP A 220 -13.94 17.06 1.86
N LYS A 221 -15.04 17.80 2.01
CA LYS A 221 -16.31 17.27 2.53
C LYS A 221 -16.80 16.07 1.72
N VAL A 222 -16.78 16.17 0.40
CA VAL A 222 -17.20 15.09 -0.51
C VAL A 222 -16.33 13.84 -0.32
N PHE A 223 -15.02 14.04 -0.22
CA PHE A 223 -14.08 12.93 -0.05
C PHE A 223 -14.14 12.30 1.35
N ALA A 224 -14.20 13.11 2.40
CA ALA A 224 -14.24 12.65 3.79
C ALA A 224 -15.49 11.79 4.06
N VAL A 225 -16.65 12.15 3.50
CA VAL A 225 -17.88 11.34 3.59
C VAL A 225 -17.68 9.95 2.97
N ARG A 226 -16.94 9.83 1.86
CA ARG A 226 -16.65 8.53 1.25
C ARG A 226 -15.68 7.70 2.06
N VAL A 227 -14.63 8.33 2.61
CA VAL A 227 -13.75 7.66 3.56
C VAL A 227 -14.55 7.13 4.75
N GLY A 228 -15.46 7.94 5.29
CA GLY A 228 -16.35 7.55 6.37
C GLY A 228 -17.25 6.37 6.02
N ALA A 229 -17.94 6.40 4.88
CA ALA A 229 -18.79 5.30 4.42
C ALA A 229 -18.01 3.98 4.28
N TRP A 230 -16.77 4.05 3.78
CA TRP A 230 -15.90 2.90 3.68
C TRP A 230 -15.39 2.41 5.04
N VAL A 231 -14.86 3.32 5.87
CA VAL A 231 -14.24 2.99 7.15
C VAL A 231 -15.28 2.51 8.16
N GLU A 232 -16.43 3.18 8.28
CA GLU A 232 -17.48 2.83 9.23
C GLU A 232 -18.35 1.66 8.78
N GLN A 233 -18.69 1.60 7.49
CA GLN A 233 -19.76 0.70 7.01
C GLN A 233 -19.27 -0.31 5.97
N GLY A 234 -18.08 -0.09 5.38
CA GLY A 234 -17.58 -0.92 4.27
C GLY A 234 -18.35 -0.69 2.97
N LEU A 235 -19.07 0.43 2.83
CA LEU A 235 -19.90 0.73 1.67
C LEU A 235 -19.12 1.56 0.64
N LEU A 236 -19.16 1.12 -0.61
CA LEU A 236 -18.65 1.86 -1.77
C LEU A 236 -19.82 2.44 -2.56
N ASN A 237 -20.37 3.56 -2.08
CA ASN A 237 -21.34 4.35 -2.84
C ASN A 237 -20.61 5.31 -3.79
N ASP A 238 -19.93 4.74 -4.79
CA ASP A 238 -19.18 5.49 -5.80
C ASP A 238 -19.60 5.11 -7.23
N SER A 239 -20.62 5.82 -7.73
CA SER A 239 -21.13 5.64 -9.09
C SER A 239 -20.18 6.16 -10.17
N GLU A 240 -19.22 7.01 -9.82
CA GLU A 240 -18.33 7.70 -10.76
C GLU A 240 -16.87 7.22 -10.69
N LEU A 241 -16.57 6.24 -9.82
CA LEU A 241 -15.26 5.63 -9.66
C LEU A 241 -14.16 6.68 -9.43
N GLU A 242 -14.38 7.59 -8.48
CA GLU A 242 -13.43 8.62 -8.08
C GLU A 242 -12.76 8.38 -6.72
N PHE A 243 -13.25 7.39 -5.97
CA PHE A 243 -12.66 6.92 -4.72
C PHE A 243 -11.51 5.94 -4.99
N ILE A 244 -10.63 5.77 -3.99
CA ILE A 244 -9.38 5.00 -4.09
C ILE A 244 -9.64 3.51 -4.32
N ILE A 245 -10.79 2.99 -3.86
CA ILE A 245 -11.14 1.57 -3.88
C ILE A 245 -12.32 1.35 -4.84
N TRP A 246 -12.12 0.50 -5.83
CA TRP A 246 -13.12 0.16 -6.86
C TRP A 246 -13.62 -1.28 -6.69
N PRO A 247 -14.93 -1.53 -6.81
CA PRO A 247 -15.44 -2.90 -6.82
C PRO A 247 -15.12 -3.60 -8.14
N THR A 248 -14.64 -4.84 -8.08
CA THR A 248 -14.34 -5.63 -9.29
C THR A 248 -15.59 -6.01 -10.07
N SER A 249 -16.76 -6.06 -9.41
CA SER A 249 -18.05 -6.27 -10.07
C SER A 249 -18.41 -5.19 -11.10
N ALA A 250 -17.82 -4.00 -11.01
CA ALA A 250 -18.02 -2.92 -11.96
C ALA A 250 -17.14 -3.03 -13.22
N LEU A 251 -16.21 -3.99 -13.27
CA LEU A 251 -15.14 -4.06 -14.26
C LEU A 251 -15.06 -5.45 -14.90
N SER A 252 -14.55 -5.51 -16.13
CA SER A 252 -14.27 -6.80 -16.78
C SER A 252 -13.01 -7.46 -16.19
N PRO A 253 -12.96 -8.80 -16.02
CA PRO A 253 -11.81 -9.50 -15.42
C PRO A 253 -10.44 -9.21 -16.06
N ALA A 254 -10.40 -8.99 -17.39
CA ALA A 254 -9.18 -8.66 -18.13
C ALA A 254 -8.63 -7.24 -17.84
N VAL A 255 -9.48 -6.33 -17.40
CA VAL A 255 -9.10 -4.97 -16.97
C VAL A 255 -8.61 -5.01 -15.52
N CYS A 256 -9.27 -5.80 -14.68
CA CYS A 256 -8.86 -6.02 -13.30
C CYS A 256 -7.43 -6.56 -13.20
N SER A 257 -7.09 -7.60 -13.97
CA SER A 257 -5.75 -8.20 -13.95
C SER A 257 -4.63 -7.24 -14.38
N LYS A 258 -4.91 -6.37 -15.37
CA LYS A 258 -3.97 -5.35 -15.86
C LYS A 258 -3.73 -4.21 -14.88
N ILE A 259 -4.73 -3.85 -14.07
CA ILE A 259 -4.59 -2.81 -13.05
C ILE A 259 -3.85 -3.38 -11.83
N VAL A 260 -4.22 -4.58 -11.37
CA VAL A 260 -3.62 -5.25 -10.21
C VAL A 260 -2.14 -5.59 -10.44
N SER A 261 -1.71 -5.84 -11.68
CA SER A 261 -0.29 -6.08 -11.97
C SER A 261 0.61 -4.85 -11.76
N ASN A 262 0.03 -3.64 -11.72
CA ASN A 262 0.76 -2.38 -11.65
C ASN A 262 0.67 -1.67 -10.28
N SER A 263 -0.14 -2.16 -9.34
CA SER A 263 -0.28 -1.53 -8.02
C SER A 263 0.86 -1.93 -7.08
N SER A 264 1.37 -0.98 -6.29
CA SER A 264 2.41 -1.22 -5.29
C SER A 264 1.83 -1.91 -4.05
N ILE A 265 0.59 -1.55 -3.71
CA ILE A 265 -0.22 -2.19 -2.69
C ILE A 265 -1.20 -3.14 -3.37
N ARG A 266 -1.09 -4.44 -3.06
CA ARG A 266 -2.05 -5.44 -3.51
C ARG A 266 -3.16 -5.57 -2.49
N LEU A 267 -4.39 -5.53 -2.98
CA LEU A 267 -5.58 -5.85 -2.20
C LEU A 267 -5.74 -7.37 -2.14
N ASP A 268 -5.83 -7.95 -0.94
CA ASP A 268 -5.98 -9.40 -0.72
C ASP A 268 -7.39 -9.94 -1.04
N SER A 269 -8.26 -9.13 -1.64
CA SER A 269 -9.61 -9.55 -2.05
C SER A 269 -9.77 -9.38 -3.55
N ASN A 270 -10.27 -10.43 -4.20
CA ASN A 270 -10.71 -10.35 -5.59
C ASN A 270 -11.94 -9.45 -5.80
N ASP A 271 -12.56 -8.99 -4.71
CA ASP A 271 -13.77 -8.15 -4.72
C ASP A 271 -13.46 -6.67 -4.97
N TYR A 272 -12.22 -6.23 -4.73
CA TYR A 272 -11.83 -4.81 -4.78
C TYR A 272 -10.48 -4.60 -5.46
N ILE A 273 -10.31 -3.43 -6.09
CA ILE A 273 -9.06 -2.94 -6.70
C ILE A 273 -8.70 -1.59 -6.10
N LEU A 274 -7.41 -1.37 -5.87
CA LEU A 274 -6.86 -0.11 -5.38
C LEU A 274 -6.28 0.69 -6.53
N ILE A 275 -6.62 1.98 -6.61
CA ILE A 275 -6.01 2.95 -7.52
C ILE A 275 -5.28 4.01 -6.68
N GLU A 276 -3.97 3.84 -6.50
CA GLU A 276 -3.14 4.72 -5.66
C GLU A 276 -3.18 6.19 -6.14
N ASP A 277 -3.26 6.42 -7.45
CA ASP A 277 -3.35 7.76 -8.07
C ASP A 277 -4.57 8.58 -7.62
N LEU A 278 -5.61 7.93 -7.10
CA LEU A 278 -6.81 8.59 -6.56
C LEU A 278 -6.71 8.91 -5.07
N CYS A 279 -5.66 8.45 -4.39
CA CYS A 279 -5.39 8.83 -3.02
C CYS A 279 -4.79 10.26 -2.97
N PRO A 280 -5.35 11.20 -2.20
CA PRO A 280 -4.72 12.50 -2.00
C PRO A 280 -3.31 12.33 -1.44
N SER A 281 -2.33 13.08 -1.97
CA SER A 281 -0.91 12.94 -1.59
C SER A 281 -0.67 12.99 -0.08
N PHE A 282 -1.39 13.87 0.63
CA PHE A 282 -1.30 14.05 2.08
C PHE A 282 -1.97 12.94 2.90
N LEU A 283 -2.66 11.98 2.27
CA LEU A 283 -3.26 10.79 2.90
C LEU A 283 -2.55 9.48 2.54
N LEU A 284 -1.48 9.51 1.74
CA LEU A 284 -0.79 8.29 1.31
C LEU A 284 -0.31 7.43 2.49
N SER A 285 0.15 8.04 3.57
CA SER A 285 0.55 7.32 4.80
C SER A 285 -0.62 6.63 5.51
N LEU A 286 -1.85 7.16 5.37
CA LEU A 286 -3.07 6.61 5.99
C LEU A 286 -3.73 5.54 5.11
N LEU A 287 -3.34 5.42 3.84
CA LEU A 287 -3.97 4.53 2.88
C LEU A 287 -4.04 3.05 3.35
N PRO A 288 -2.99 2.45 3.93
CA PRO A 288 -3.06 1.08 4.44
C PRO A 288 -4.15 0.90 5.50
N SER A 289 -4.30 1.86 6.41
CA SER A 289 -5.31 1.84 7.47
C SER A 289 -6.73 1.96 6.91
N ILE A 290 -6.96 2.85 5.93
CA ILE A 290 -8.26 2.98 5.25
C ILE A 290 -8.66 1.65 4.60
N VAL A 291 -7.72 1.01 3.91
CA VAL A 291 -7.92 -0.28 3.25
C VAL A 291 -8.26 -1.38 4.27
N LYS A 292 -7.51 -1.49 5.37
CA LYS A 292 -7.76 -2.46 6.45
C LYS A 292 -9.14 -2.32 7.07
N CYS A 293 -9.61 -1.11 7.34
CA CYS A 293 -10.95 -0.87 7.90
C CYS A 293 -12.04 -1.52 7.03
N GLY A 294 -11.94 -1.38 5.71
CA GLY A 294 -12.86 -2.02 4.78
C GLY A 294 -12.81 -3.55 4.80
N TYR A 295 -11.62 -4.12 4.97
CA TYR A 295 -11.48 -5.57 5.15
C TYR A 295 -12.13 -6.08 6.42
N TYR A 296 -11.91 -5.39 7.54
CA TYR A 296 -12.54 -5.74 8.80
C TYR A 296 -14.07 -5.65 8.68
N ASN A 297 -14.61 -4.65 7.96
CA ASN A 297 -16.05 -4.57 7.67
C ASN A 297 -16.58 -5.73 6.82
N ASN A 298 -15.83 -6.16 5.81
CA ASN A 298 -16.19 -7.33 5.01
C ASN A 298 -16.20 -8.62 5.87
N MET A 299 -15.26 -8.75 6.81
CA MET A 299 -15.25 -9.88 7.74
C MET A 299 -16.43 -9.84 8.73
N ILE A 300 -16.70 -8.67 9.32
CA ILE A 300 -17.82 -8.44 10.24
C ILE A 300 -19.16 -8.76 9.58
N SER A 301 -19.37 -8.26 8.35
CA SER A 301 -20.61 -8.48 7.59
C SER A 301 -20.80 -9.95 7.19
N LYS A 302 -19.76 -10.62 6.67
CA LYS A 302 -19.83 -12.06 6.33
C LYS A 302 -20.08 -12.94 7.55
N ALA A 303 -19.67 -12.51 8.73
CA ALA A 303 -19.87 -13.23 9.98
C ALA A 303 -21.18 -12.86 10.71
N ASN A 304 -22.03 -12.00 10.11
CA ASN A 304 -23.27 -11.50 10.71
C ASN A 304 -23.07 -10.91 12.13
N MET A 305 -21.91 -10.30 12.39
CA MET A 305 -21.68 -9.61 13.66
C MET A 305 -22.45 -8.29 13.67
N GLY A 306 -23.12 -7.98 14.78
CA GLY A 306 -23.85 -6.72 14.93
C GLY A 306 -22.94 -5.52 14.68
N GLN A 307 -23.32 -4.65 13.75
CA GLN A 307 -22.60 -3.40 13.51
C GLN A 307 -22.97 -2.40 14.61
N GLU A 308 -21.98 -1.92 15.36
CA GLU A 308 -22.16 -0.71 16.17
C GLU A 308 -22.42 0.47 15.23
N LYS A 309 -23.63 1.03 15.29
CA LYS A 309 -24.02 2.22 14.55
C LYS A 309 -23.35 3.44 15.18
N THR A 310 -22.09 3.67 14.83
CA THR A 310 -21.43 4.96 15.04
C THR A 310 -21.78 5.87 13.86
N SER A 311 -22.30 7.06 14.16
CA SER A 311 -22.68 8.06 13.16
C SER A 311 -21.74 9.26 13.31
N THR A 312 -20.51 9.12 12.82
CA THR A 312 -19.54 10.23 12.86
C THR A 312 -19.82 11.22 11.74
N ALA A 313 -19.79 12.52 12.03
CA ALA A 313 -19.93 13.57 11.02
C ALA A 313 -18.61 13.79 10.24
N TRP A 314 -18.25 12.85 9.36
CA TRP A 314 -16.97 12.87 8.63
C TRP A 314 -16.70 14.15 7.84
N SER A 315 -17.74 14.80 7.33
CA SER A 315 -17.65 16.06 6.58
C SER A 315 -17.14 17.24 7.41
N GLU A 316 -17.21 17.16 8.75
CA GLU A 316 -16.79 18.24 9.65
C GLU A 316 -15.36 18.05 10.17
N LEU A 317 -14.78 16.87 9.97
CA LEU A 317 -13.41 16.57 10.42
C LEU A 317 -12.39 17.25 9.52
N ASN A 318 -11.35 17.86 10.10
CA ASN A 318 -10.16 18.24 9.34
C ASN A 318 -9.26 17.02 9.05
N VAL A 319 -8.19 17.22 8.28
CA VAL A 319 -7.28 16.13 7.85
C VAL A 319 -6.70 15.35 9.04
N THR A 320 -6.23 16.05 10.08
CA THR A 320 -5.63 15.42 11.28
C THR A 320 -6.67 14.69 12.12
N GLN A 321 -7.86 15.26 12.26
CA GLN A 321 -8.98 14.62 12.96
C GLN A 321 -9.43 13.35 12.23
N LEU A 322 -9.49 13.38 10.89
CA LEU A 322 -9.79 12.21 10.08
C LEU A 322 -8.74 11.12 10.26
N GLN A 323 -7.44 11.46 10.23
CA GLN A 323 -6.35 10.50 10.48
C GLN A 323 -6.52 9.80 11.84
N ARG A 324 -6.76 10.55 12.90
CA ARG A 324 -7.00 9.98 14.25
C ARG A 324 -8.22 9.07 14.26
N LYS A 325 -9.34 9.52 13.67
CA LYS A 325 -10.57 8.74 13.61
C LYS A 325 -10.41 7.44 12.83
N VAL A 326 -9.70 7.45 11.71
CA VAL A 326 -9.44 6.23 10.93
C VAL A 326 -8.68 5.21 11.77
N HIS A 327 -7.64 5.60 12.51
CA HIS A 327 -6.92 4.69 13.39
C HIS A 327 -7.76 4.19 14.58
N GLU A 328 -8.61 5.03 15.16
CA GLU A 328 -9.57 4.61 16.19
C GLU A 328 -10.50 3.51 15.67
N PHE A 329 -11.04 3.70 14.46
CA PHE A 329 -11.90 2.71 13.81
C PHE A 329 -11.14 1.43 13.41
N GLU A 330 -9.91 1.55 12.92
CA GLU A 330 -9.04 0.41 12.62
C GLU A 330 -8.84 -0.45 13.87
N LYS A 331 -8.44 0.18 14.98
CA LYS A 331 -8.23 -0.51 16.26
C LYS A 331 -9.52 -1.18 16.74
N SER A 332 -10.62 -0.43 16.80
CA SER A 332 -11.92 -0.93 17.26
C SER A 332 -12.40 -2.13 16.44
N LYS A 333 -12.39 -2.02 15.11
CA LYS A 333 -12.87 -3.09 14.22
C LYS A 333 -11.97 -4.32 14.27
N SER A 334 -10.65 -4.13 14.28
CA SER A 334 -9.72 -5.26 14.42
C SER A 334 -9.96 -6.01 15.74
N SER A 335 -10.31 -5.32 16.83
CA SER A 335 -10.62 -5.92 18.12
C SER A 335 -11.92 -6.72 18.09
N VAL A 336 -12.97 -6.19 17.47
CA VAL A 336 -14.24 -6.91 17.28
C VAL A 336 -14.04 -8.18 16.48
N VAL A 337 -13.29 -8.10 15.37
CA VAL A 337 -12.99 -9.27 14.53
C VAL A 337 -12.15 -10.29 15.32
N LEU A 338 -11.12 -9.86 16.06
CA LEU A 338 -10.32 -10.76 16.89
C LEU A 338 -11.17 -11.49 17.94
N LYS A 339 -12.03 -10.77 18.67
CA LYS A 339 -12.95 -11.35 19.67
C LYS A 339 -13.83 -12.42 19.05
N HIS A 340 -14.40 -12.14 17.87
CA HIS A 340 -15.19 -13.14 17.17
C HIS A 340 -14.35 -14.33 16.70
N LEU A 341 -13.15 -14.12 16.18
CA LEU A 341 -12.27 -15.20 15.75
C LEU A 341 -11.90 -16.12 16.91
N ARG A 342 -11.62 -15.57 18.10
CA ARG A 342 -11.39 -16.34 19.33
C ARG A 342 -12.63 -17.12 19.79
N ALA A 343 -13.82 -16.56 19.61
CA ALA A 343 -15.07 -17.19 20.04
C ALA A 343 -15.61 -18.23 19.06
N SER A 344 -15.47 -17.98 17.75
CA SER A 344 -16.07 -18.78 16.67
C SER A 344 -15.13 -19.82 16.09
N MET A 345 -13.82 -19.62 16.23
CA MET A 345 -12.78 -20.50 15.72
C MET A 345 -11.84 -20.83 16.88
N SER A 346 -11.25 -22.04 16.88
CA SER A 346 -10.16 -22.39 17.80
C SER A 346 -8.87 -21.69 17.37
N PHE A 347 -8.91 -20.36 17.16
CA PHE A 347 -7.85 -19.56 16.57
C PHE A 347 -6.58 -19.59 17.42
N ASP A 348 -6.72 -19.37 18.73
CA ASP A 348 -5.60 -19.46 19.68
C ASP A 348 -5.03 -20.88 19.75
N THR A 349 -5.87 -21.90 19.52
CA THR A 349 -5.40 -23.30 19.41
C THR A 349 -4.64 -23.52 18.11
N ALA A 350 -5.13 -22.99 16.98
CA ALA A 350 -4.47 -23.13 15.68
C ALA A 350 -3.08 -22.49 15.68
N ILE A 351 -2.91 -21.30 16.27
CA ILE A 351 -1.59 -20.67 16.41
C ILE A 351 -0.68 -21.50 17.30
N ARG A 352 -1.19 -22.00 18.44
CA ARG A 352 -0.41 -22.87 19.33
C ARG A 352 0.00 -24.17 18.65
N ASP A 353 -0.88 -24.80 17.89
CA ASP A 353 -0.59 -26.01 17.12
C ASP A 353 0.52 -25.76 16.08
N VAL A 354 0.48 -24.60 15.40
CA VAL A 354 1.52 -24.18 14.44
C VAL A 354 2.86 -23.97 15.14
N MET A 355 2.89 -23.29 16.28
CA MET A 355 4.10 -23.04 17.04
C MET A 355 4.68 -24.33 17.64
N MET A 356 3.83 -25.21 18.15
CA MET A 356 4.25 -26.51 18.67
C MET A 356 4.91 -27.36 17.58
N LEU A 357 4.35 -27.33 16.36
CA LEU A 357 4.90 -28.07 15.22
C LEU A 357 6.23 -27.48 14.71
N LEU A 358 6.29 -26.15 14.52
CA LEU A 358 7.39 -25.52 13.79
C LEU A 358 8.47 -24.88 14.69
N LEU A 359 8.11 -24.44 15.89
CA LEU A 359 9.04 -23.76 16.79
C LEU A 359 9.56 -24.69 17.88
N GLU A 360 8.68 -25.37 18.63
CA GLU A 360 9.08 -26.09 19.85
C GLU A 360 9.90 -27.37 19.62
N GLY A 361 10.03 -27.84 18.38
CA GLY A 361 10.90 -28.95 18.00
C GLY A 361 10.58 -30.34 18.61
N ARG A 362 9.50 -30.47 19.39
CA ARG A 362 9.17 -31.68 20.18
C ARG A 362 9.01 -32.94 19.34
N GLU A 363 8.50 -32.80 18.12
CA GLU A 363 8.14 -33.92 17.24
C GLU A 363 9.22 -34.23 16.19
N ILE A 364 10.34 -33.49 16.19
CA ILE A 364 11.41 -33.64 15.20
C ILE A 364 12.08 -35.01 15.30
N ASP A 365 12.32 -35.52 16.52
CA ASP A 365 12.92 -36.85 16.69
C ASP A 365 12.03 -37.96 16.11
N ILE A 366 10.71 -37.79 16.12
CA ILE A 366 9.77 -38.72 15.48
C ILE A 366 9.91 -38.65 13.97
N LEU A 367 9.99 -37.44 13.39
CA LEU A 367 10.21 -37.24 11.97
C LEU A 367 11.54 -37.88 11.52
N LEU A 368 12.64 -37.61 12.23
CA LEU A 368 13.95 -38.17 11.92
C LEU A 368 13.93 -39.70 11.96
N LYS A 369 13.27 -40.31 12.96
CA LYS A 369 13.08 -41.78 13.02
C LYS A 369 12.32 -42.34 11.82
N HIS A 370 11.29 -41.64 11.33
CA HIS A 370 10.58 -42.07 10.12
C HIS A 370 11.47 -41.96 8.88
N CYS A 371 12.26 -40.90 8.76
CA CYS A 371 13.22 -40.75 7.67
C CYS A 371 14.35 -41.79 7.72
N GLN A 372 14.83 -42.17 8.91
CA GLN A 372 15.81 -43.24 9.10
C GLN A 372 15.25 -44.61 8.67
N LYS A 373 13.98 -44.91 9.03
CA LYS A 373 13.31 -46.16 8.62
C LYS A 373 13.18 -46.30 7.10
N GLU A 374 13.00 -45.20 6.39
CA GLU A 374 12.97 -45.18 4.92
C GLU A 374 14.38 -44.97 4.31
N SER A 375 15.41 -44.83 5.16
CA SER A 375 16.82 -44.63 4.81
C SER A 375 17.08 -43.46 3.86
N ILE A 376 16.40 -42.32 4.08
CA ILE A 376 16.43 -41.17 3.17
C ILE A 376 17.20 -39.94 3.68
N LEU A 377 17.57 -39.86 4.97
CA LEU A 377 18.19 -38.65 5.56
C LEU A 377 19.55 -38.30 4.93
N GLU A 378 20.42 -39.31 4.78
CA GLU A 378 21.79 -39.16 4.30
C GLU A 378 21.90 -39.30 2.77
N ARG A 379 20.78 -39.41 2.06
CA ARG A 379 20.78 -39.51 0.59
C ARG A 379 20.75 -38.13 -0.06
N PRO A 380 21.43 -37.97 -1.21
CA PRO A 380 21.23 -36.83 -2.09
C PRO A 380 19.74 -36.66 -2.43
N VAL A 381 19.27 -35.41 -2.52
CA VAL A 381 17.86 -35.09 -2.81
C VAL A 381 17.39 -35.74 -4.11
N GLU A 382 18.27 -35.82 -5.11
CA GLU A 382 18.01 -36.41 -6.43
C GLU A 382 17.72 -37.91 -6.36
N GLU A 383 18.23 -38.59 -5.33
CA GLU A 383 18.06 -40.04 -5.13
C GLU A 383 16.82 -40.38 -4.29
N VAL A 384 16.15 -39.39 -3.70
CA VAL A 384 14.96 -39.59 -2.87
C VAL A 384 13.70 -39.55 -3.74
N SER A 385 12.98 -40.67 -3.79
CA SER A 385 11.73 -40.72 -4.55
C SER A 385 10.62 -39.90 -3.89
N LYS A 386 9.77 -39.27 -4.70
CA LYS A 386 8.56 -38.57 -4.23
C LYS A 386 7.63 -39.48 -3.41
N GLN A 387 7.63 -40.79 -3.70
CA GLN A 387 6.81 -41.76 -2.98
C GLN A 387 7.35 -42.06 -1.58
N GLN A 388 8.67 -42.11 -1.38
CA GLN A 388 9.27 -42.22 -0.04
C GLN A 388 8.92 -40.99 0.81
N LEU A 389 9.09 -39.78 0.25
CA LEU A 389 8.74 -38.54 0.97
C LEU A 389 7.26 -38.48 1.35
N ARG A 390 6.36 -38.92 0.46
CA ARG A 390 4.92 -39.01 0.76
C ARG A 390 4.64 -39.99 1.90
N ARG A 391 5.24 -41.17 1.90
CA ARG A 391 5.08 -42.16 2.99
C ARG A 391 5.52 -41.60 4.34
N VAL A 392 6.70 -40.97 4.39
CA VAL A 392 7.18 -40.30 5.61
C VAL A 392 6.22 -39.18 6.04
N SER A 393 5.76 -38.36 5.10
CA SER A 393 4.81 -37.28 5.38
C SER A 393 3.50 -37.82 5.94
N GLU A 394 2.94 -38.87 5.36
CA GLU A 394 1.69 -39.48 5.83
C GLU A 394 1.85 -40.08 7.22
N MET A 395 2.94 -40.82 7.47
CA MET A 395 3.22 -41.40 8.79
C MET A 395 3.36 -40.32 9.87
N PHE A 396 4.11 -39.26 9.57
CA PHE A 396 4.35 -38.16 10.50
C PHE A 396 3.08 -37.34 10.75
N ILE A 397 2.44 -36.83 9.69
CA ILE A 397 1.25 -35.96 9.81
C ILE A 397 0.07 -36.72 10.40
N ARG A 398 -0.18 -37.97 9.99
CA ARG A 398 -1.29 -38.77 10.55
C ARG A 398 -1.04 -39.09 12.02
N GLY A 399 0.20 -39.42 12.39
CA GLY A 399 0.58 -39.66 13.79
C GLY A 399 0.39 -38.44 14.69
N LEU A 400 0.60 -37.24 14.16
CA LEU A 400 0.41 -35.99 14.88
C LEU A 400 -1.03 -35.48 14.88
N SER A 401 -1.79 -35.75 13.81
CA SER A 401 -3.15 -35.21 13.63
C SER A 401 -4.13 -35.58 14.76
N SER A 402 -3.89 -36.69 15.47
CA SER A 402 -4.70 -37.08 16.63
C SER A 402 -4.43 -36.23 17.88
N LYS A 403 -3.24 -35.62 17.98
CA LYS A 403 -2.83 -34.77 19.11
C LYS A 403 -2.93 -33.28 18.78
N ILE A 404 -2.63 -32.93 17.53
CA ILE A 404 -2.52 -31.56 17.03
C ILE A 404 -3.34 -31.48 15.73
N PRO A 405 -4.67 -31.25 15.82
CA PRO A 405 -5.56 -31.34 14.66
C PRO A 405 -5.17 -30.41 13.50
N PHE A 406 -4.61 -29.23 13.79
CA PHE A 406 -4.25 -28.25 12.78
C PHE A 406 -3.06 -28.67 11.90
N VAL A 407 -2.28 -29.68 12.32
CA VAL A 407 -1.15 -30.26 11.54
C VAL A 407 -1.61 -30.86 10.22
N SER A 408 -2.90 -31.22 10.10
CA SER A 408 -3.50 -31.70 8.85
C SER A 408 -3.39 -30.69 7.68
N ASN A 409 -3.21 -29.40 7.97
CA ASN A 409 -2.98 -28.35 6.97
C ASN A 409 -1.53 -28.28 6.49
N PHE A 410 -0.64 -29.13 7.01
CA PHE A 410 0.76 -29.20 6.65
C PHE A 410 1.10 -30.50 5.90
N LYS A 411 2.13 -30.42 5.07
CA LYS A 411 2.74 -31.56 4.39
C LYS A 411 4.26 -31.38 4.35
N LEU A 412 5.00 -32.48 4.31
CA LEU A 412 6.44 -32.39 4.02
C LEU A 412 6.64 -31.97 2.56
N SER A 413 7.59 -31.06 2.36
CA SER A 413 8.01 -30.56 1.06
C SER A 413 9.51 -30.36 1.03
N LEU A 414 10.03 -30.02 -0.15
CA LEU A 414 11.41 -29.65 -0.36
C LEU A 414 11.47 -28.14 -0.60
N SER A 415 12.36 -27.45 0.11
CA SER A 415 12.70 -26.06 -0.18
C SER A 415 13.55 -25.97 -1.45
N ASN A 416 13.57 -24.78 -2.04
CA ASN A 416 14.37 -24.50 -3.23
C ASN A 416 15.86 -24.27 -2.91
N GLY A 417 16.23 -24.12 -1.63
CA GLY A 417 17.57 -23.74 -1.21
C GLY A 417 18.02 -24.38 0.10
N TYR A 418 19.31 -24.24 0.38
CA TYR A 418 19.93 -24.65 1.64
C TYR A 418 19.58 -23.65 2.73
N ILE A 419 19.26 -24.13 3.93
CA ILE A 419 18.74 -23.30 5.02
C ILE A 419 19.65 -22.11 5.36
N PHE A 420 20.97 -22.30 5.40
CA PHE A 420 21.90 -21.23 5.77
C PHE A 420 22.06 -20.19 4.66
N GLU A 421 21.89 -20.57 3.39
CA GLU A 421 21.84 -19.61 2.28
C GLU A 421 20.53 -18.80 2.31
N GLU A 422 19.41 -19.46 2.61
CA GLU A 422 18.12 -18.77 2.80
C GLU A 422 18.19 -17.79 3.98
N LEU A 423 18.79 -18.20 5.11
CA LEU A 423 19.00 -17.33 6.28
C LEU A 423 19.95 -16.17 6.00
N ARG A 424 21.01 -16.37 5.20
CA ARG A 424 21.93 -15.29 4.76
C ARG A 424 21.19 -14.18 4.02
N THR A 425 20.23 -14.55 3.18
CA THR A 425 19.41 -13.59 2.41
C THR A 425 18.21 -13.06 3.19
N SER A 426 17.96 -13.61 4.38
CA SER A 426 16.85 -13.19 5.24
C SER A 426 17.19 -11.94 6.04
N SER A 427 16.17 -11.22 6.49
CA SER A 427 16.34 -10.09 7.42
C SER A 427 16.50 -10.50 8.88
N LEU A 428 16.68 -11.79 9.18
CA LEU A 428 16.82 -12.30 10.56
C LEU A 428 18.25 -12.19 11.10
N VAL A 429 19.24 -12.01 10.20
CA VAL A 429 20.67 -11.97 10.53
C VAL A 429 21.24 -10.61 10.10
N ASN A 430 21.91 -9.91 11.01
CA ASN A 430 22.25 -8.49 10.83
C ASN A 430 23.55 -8.23 10.03
N ASP A 431 24.43 -9.22 9.97
CA ASP A 431 25.84 -9.14 9.53
C ASP A 431 26.19 -10.24 8.52
N ALA A 432 25.19 -10.77 7.83
CA ALA A 432 25.39 -11.81 6.82
C ALA A 432 26.26 -11.32 5.65
N PRO A 433 27.17 -12.17 5.12
CA PRO A 433 28.03 -11.81 4.00
C PRO A 433 27.19 -11.55 2.74
N ARG A 434 27.61 -10.55 1.95
CA ARG A 434 26.93 -10.21 0.70
C ARG A 434 27.12 -11.27 -0.38
N GLU A 435 28.27 -11.92 -0.38
CA GLU A 435 28.60 -13.00 -1.31
C GLU A 435 27.82 -14.28 -0.96
N PRO A 436 27.39 -15.05 -1.97
CA PRO A 436 26.72 -16.32 -1.76
C PRO A 436 27.66 -17.32 -1.10
N LEU A 437 27.10 -18.24 -0.30
CA LEU A 437 27.88 -19.33 0.26
C LEU A 437 28.41 -20.25 -0.85
N LYS A 438 29.54 -20.90 -0.57
CA LYS A 438 30.06 -21.94 -1.46
C LYS A 438 28.97 -23.01 -1.65
N PRO A 439 28.63 -23.37 -2.91
CA PRO A 439 27.63 -24.39 -3.16
C PRO A 439 28.11 -25.72 -2.58
N LEU A 440 27.18 -26.47 -2.01
CA LEU A 440 27.45 -27.80 -1.48
C LEU A 440 27.55 -28.78 -2.64
N ASP A 441 28.59 -29.63 -2.66
CA ASP A 441 28.85 -30.58 -3.75
C ASP A 441 27.70 -31.59 -3.95
N LYS A 442 27.00 -31.95 -2.86
CA LYS A 442 25.79 -32.77 -2.87
C LYS A 442 24.79 -32.19 -1.89
N MET A 443 23.55 -31.99 -2.29
CA MET A 443 22.49 -31.54 -1.39
C MET A 443 21.78 -32.76 -0.81
N LEU A 444 21.78 -32.91 0.52
CA LEU A 444 21.09 -34.01 1.20
C LEU A 444 19.62 -33.67 1.39
N LEU A 445 18.76 -34.69 1.56
CA LEU A 445 17.36 -34.46 1.90
C LEU A 445 17.19 -33.55 3.12
N LEU A 446 18.00 -33.79 4.16
CA LEU A 446 17.99 -33.01 5.40
C LEU A 446 18.20 -31.50 5.16
N ASP A 447 18.97 -31.13 4.13
CA ASP A 447 19.26 -29.74 3.79
C ASP A 447 18.06 -28.97 3.29
N VAL A 448 17.12 -29.64 2.63
CA VAL A 448 15.98 -29.03 1.93
C VAL A 448 14.63 -29.39 2.53
N LEU A 449 14.56 -30.40 3.40
CA LEU A 449 13.31 -30.87 3.98
C LEU A 449 12.64 -29.74 4.78
N CYS A 450 11.38 -29.45 4.47
CA CYS A 450 10.62 -28.40 5.12
C CYS A 450 9.12 -28.75 5.22
N MET A 451 8.36 -27.89 5.88
CA MET A 451 6.91 -28.01 6.02
C MET A 451 6.20 -27.02 5.09
N ALA A 452 5.37 -27.52 4.18
CA ALA A 452 4.48 -26.68 3.37
C ALA A 452 3.12 -26.56 4.05
N TYR A 453 2.67 -25.31 4.22
CA TYR A 453 1.37 -24.98 4.81
C TYR A 453 0.34 -24.68 3.73
N THR A 454 -0.84 -25.27 3.88
CA THR A 454 -2.02 -25.00 3.05
C THR A 454 -3.10 -24.39 3.94
N PRO A 455 -3.19 -23.06 4.04
CA PRO A 455 -4.10 -22.42 4.98
C PRO A 455 -5.56 -22.69 4.63
N PRO A 456 -6.43 -22.95 5.63
CA PRO A 456 -7.86 -22.78 5.46
C PRO A 456 -8.18 -21.34 5.01
N THR A 457 -9.17 -21.17 4.11
CA THR A 457 -9.52 -19.86 3.52
C THR A 457 -9.83 -18.76 4.55
N LYS A 458 -10.28 -19.13 5.76
CA LYS A 458 -10.55 -18.20 6.87
C LYS A 458 -9.32 -17.88 7.72
N MET A 459 -8.28 -18.72 7.69
CA MET A 459 -7.08 -18.60 8.53
C MET A 459 -5.85 -18.04 7.80
N GLU A 460 -5.85 -18.02 6.47
CA GLU A 460 -4.73 -17.51 5.66
C GLU A 460 -4.26 -16.10 6.07
N LYS A 461 -5.20 -15.23 6.46
CA LYS A 461 -4.91 -13.84 6.86
C LYS A 461 -4.42 -13.71 8.31
N LEU A 462 -4.71 -14.71 9.13
CA LEU A 462 -4.40 -14.69 10.55
C LEU A 462 -3.11 -15.45 10.85
N ILE A 463 -2.78 -16.42 10.00
CA ILE A 463 -1.53 -17.17 9.98
C ILE A 463 -0.96 -17.05 8.55
N PRO A 464 -0.34 -15.91 8.21
CA PRO A 464 0.16 -15.66 6.87
C PRO A 464 1.29 -16.59 6.46
N LEU A 465 1.38 -16.89 5.17
CA LEU A 465 2.45 -17.73 4.60
C LEU A 465 3.86 -17.18 4.90
N TYR A 466 4.04 -15.85 4.92
CA TYR A 466 5.35 -15.26 5.24
C TYR A 466 5.77 -15.52 6.69
N ILE A 467 4.83 -15.57 7.64
CA ILE A 467 5.13 -15.92 9.05
C ILE A 467 5.52 -17.40 9.12
N ILE A 468 4.78 -18.28 8.44
CA ILE A 468 5.11 -19.70 8.40
C ILE A 468 6.49 -19.96 7.77
N GLN A 469 6.87 -19.20 6.74
CA GLN A 469 8.22 -19.27 6.18
C GLN A 469 9.29 -18.95 7.24
N MET A 470 9.06 -17.93 8.07
CA MET A 470 9.98 -17.61 9.17
C MET A 470 10.03 -18.73 10.22
N TYR A 471 8.88 -19.31 10.59
CA TYR A 471 8.84 -20.44 11.52
C TYR A 471 9.53 -21.69 10.95
N THR A 472 9.47 -21.86 9.63
CA THR A 472 10.13 -22.97 8.93
C THR A 472 11.66 -22.87 9.04
N PHE A 473 12.25 -21.68 9.19
CA PHE A 473 13.68 -21.57 9.49
C PHE A 473 14.03 -22.18 10.85
N VAL A 474 13.27 -21.85 11.89
CA VAL A 474 13.45 -22.40 13.24
C VAL A 474 13.32 -23.93 13.20
N PHE A 475 12.27 -24.43 12.55
CA PHE A 475 12.03 -25.86 12.35
C PHE A 475 13.24 -26.57 11.70
N ARG A 476 13.74 -26.01 10.58
CA ARG A 476 14.83 -26.62 9.83
C ARG A 476 16.17 -26.55 10.58
N LEU A 477 16.45 -25.49 11.33
CA LEU A 477 17.65 -25.40 12.18
C LEU A 477 17.63 -26.48 13.27
N TYR A 478 16.48 -26.63 13.93
CA TYR A 478 16.30 -27.72 14.90
C TYR A 478 16.52 -29.11 14.28
N MET A 479 15.98 -29.35 13.08
CA MET A 479 16.18 -30.63 12.40
C MET A 479 17.65 -30.91 12.15
N GLN A 480 18.41 -29.92 11.69
CA GLN A 480 19.84 -30.03 11.43
C GLN A 480 20.65 -30.37 12.70
N LEU A 481 20.36 -29.67 13.79
CA LEU A 481 20.97 -29.91 15.10
C LEU A 481 20.64 -31.30 15.64
N ARG A 482 19.36 -31.70 15.63
CA ARG A 482 18.90 -33.00 16.12
C ARG A 482 19.43 -34.17 15.30
N ALA A 483 19.48 -34.03 13.98
CA ALA A 483 20.09 -35.03 13.10
C ALA A 483 21.59 -35.17 13.39
N SER A 484 22.30 -34.06 13.63
CA SER A 484 23.72 -34.07 13.98
C SER A 484 23.97 -34.77 15.32
N ILE A 485 23.15 -34.50 16.34
CA ILE A 485 23.20 -35.20 17.64
C ILE A 485 22.98 -36.71 17.45
N THR A 486 21.99 -37.08 16.63
CA THR A 486 21.66 -38.49 16.36
C THR A 486 22.87 -39.19 15.71
N CYS A 487 23.43 -38.60 14.66
CA CYS A 487 24.61 -39.12 13.98
C CYS A 487 25.84 -39.25 14.90
N LEU A 488 26.10 -38.26 15.75
CA LEU A 488 27.22 -38.29 16.70
C LEU A 488 27.02 -39.33 17.80
N SER A 489 25.80 -39.46 18.31
CA SER A 489 25.48 -40.47 19.33
C SER A 489 25.58 -41.89 18.80
N GLU A 490 25.14 -42.14 17.56
CA GLU A 490 25.34 -43.43 16.86
C GLU A 490 26.84 -43.71 16.67
N GLY A 491 27.63 -42.73 16.22
CA GLY A 491 29.08 -42.87 16.07
C GLY A 491 29.80 -43.17 17.39
N LEU A 492 29.45 -42.47 18.48
CA LEU A 492 30.00 -42.73 19.81
C LEU A 492 29.61 -44.12 20.33
N PHE A 493 28.38 -44.56 20.07
CA PHE A 493 27.91 -45.89 20.44
C PHE A 493 28.71 -46.99 19.73
N GLU A 494 28.91 -46.87 18.42
CA GLU A 494 29.71 -47.81 17.63
C GLU A 494 31.16 -47.88 18.13
N LEU A 495 31.80 -46.74 18.44
CA LEU A 495 33.13 -46.75 19.05
C LEU A 495 33.14 -47.49 20.40
N GLY A 496 32.14 -47.25 21.24
CA GLY A 496 31.99 -47.93 22.53
C GLY A 496 31.85 -49.45 22.40
N LEU A 497 31.19 -49.94 21.35
CA LEU A 497 31.05 -51.38 21.08
C LEU A 497 32.39 -52.03 20.71
N THR A 498 33.25 -51.36 19.95
CA THR A 498 34.52 -51.93 19.50
C THR A 498 35.54 -52.14 20.63
N ARG A 499 35.41 -51.41 21.75
CA ARG A 499 36.30 -51.46 22.93
C ARG A 499 37.80 -51.39 22.59
N ASN A 500 38.16 -50.70 21.52
CA ASN A 500 39.53 -50.63 21.01
C ASN A 500 40.28 -49.43 21.63
N PRO A 501 41.41 -49.61 22.33
CA PRO A 501 42.17 -48.48 22.88
C PRO A 501 42.69 -47.50 21.83
N SER A 502 42.95 -47.95 20.60
CA SER A 502 43.43 -47.07 19.54
C SER A 502 42.38 -46.05 19.05
N SER A 503 41.10 -46.23 19.41
CA SER A 503 40.03 -45.28 19.06
C SER A 503 39.80 -44.19 20.10
N PHE A 504 40.59 -44.13 21.19
CA PHE A 504 40.46 -43.08 22.22
C PHE A 504 40.55 -41.65 21.66
N PRO A 505 41.53 -41.30 20.79
CA PRO A 505 41.60 -39.95 20.22
C PRO A 505 40.36 -39.60 19.40
N ARG A 506 39.81 -40.59 18.67
CA ARG A 506 38.59 -40.41 17.87
C ARG A 506 37.36 -40.19 18.75
N ALA A 507 37.23 -40.98 19.82
CA ALA A 507 36.16 -40.83 20.79
C ALA A 507 36.19 -39.44 21.46
N ALA A 508 37.39 -38.91 21.75
CA ALA A 508 37.54 -37.56 22.31
C ALA A 508 37.03 -36.47 21.36
N ILE A 509 37.37 -36.53 20.08
CA ILE A 509 36.90 -35.57 19.06
C ILE A 509 35.38 -35.66 18.89
N LEU A 510 34.84 -36.87 18.74
CA LEU A 510 33.38 -37.05 18.62
C LEU A 510 32.64 -36.60 19.88
N SER A 511 33.22 -36.78 21.07
CA SER A 511 32.64 -36.28 22.32
C SER A 511 32.66 -34.77 22.40
N ALA A 512 33.72 -34.12 21.91
CA ALA A 512 33.80 -32.66 21.85
C ALA A 512 32.80 -32.07 20.84
N LEU A 513 32.71 -32.65 19.63
CA LEU A 513 31.70 -32.31 18.63
C LEU A 513 30.28 -32.49 19.19
N TYR A 514 30.00 -33.62 19.83
CA TYR A 514 28.72 -33.90 20.46
C TYR A 514 28.37 -32.85 21.50
N ARG A 515 29.31 -32.49 22.37
CA ARG A 515 29.12 -31.44 23.37
C ARG A 515 28.78 -30.10 22.71
N ASN A 516 29.56 -29.66 21.73
CA ASN A 516 29.34 -28.37 21.08
C ASN A 516 27.98 -28.29 20.36
N VAL A 517 27.57 -29.35 19.67
CA VAL A 517 26.26 -29.39 19.01
C VAL A 517 25.13 -29.46 20.05
N VAL A 518 25.30 -30.19 21.14
CA VAL A 518 24.33 -30.24 22.24
C VAL A 518 24.20 -28.87 22.90
N ASP A 519 25.31 -28.20 23.22
CA ASP A 519 25.32 -26.87 23.84
C ASP A 519 24.58 -25.87 22.93
N LEU A 520 24.85 -25.85 21.62
CA LEU A 520 24.09 -25.03 20.65
C LEU A 520 22.60 -25.39 20.60
N THR A 521 22.27 -26.67 20.74
CA THR A 521 20.87 -27.13 20.73
C THR A 521 20.14 -26.73 21.99
N VAL A 522 20.81 -26.75 23.15
CA VAL A 522 20.27 -26.31 24.43
C VAL A 522 20.06 -24.79 24.42
N ASP A 523 21.07 -24.01 24.04
CA ASP A 523 20.95 -22.55 23.86
C ASP A 523 19.76 -22.18 22.98
N PHE A 524 19.65 -22.84 21.82
CA PHE A 524 18.57 -22.60 20.88
C PHE A 524 17.21 -23.01 21.45
N ALA A 525 17.16 -24.12 22.19
CA ALA A 525 15.92 -24.59 22.80
C ALA A 525 15.44 -23.73 23.96
N ASP A 526 16.35 -23.21 24.76
CA ASP A 526 16.04 -22.28 25.85
C ASP A 526 15.52 -20.96 25.28
N ALA A 527 16.14 -20.44 24.21
CA ALA A 527 15.65 -19.26 23.49
C ALA A 527 14.24 -19.47 22.92
N VAL A 528 13.97 -20.64 22.34
CA VAL A 528 12.64 -21.01 21.84
C VAL A 528 11.64 -21.13 22.98
N ALA A 529 11.96 -21.81 24.07
CA ALA A 529 11.08 -21.97 25.22
C ALA A 529 10.73 -20.60 25.84
N LEU A 530 11.71 -19.72 25.98
CA LEU A 530 11.51 -18.36 26.49
C LEU A 530 10.60 -17.54 25.57
N ALA A 531 10.93 -17.47 24.28
CA ALA A 531 10.17 -16.68 23.30
C ALA A 531 8.73 -17.19 23.12
N THR A 532 8.53 -18.51 23.09
CA THR A 532 7.20 -19.12 22.97
C THR A 532 6.36 -18.90 24.24
N SER A 533 6.96 -18.97 25.43
CA SER A 533 6.30 -18.64 26.69
C SER A 533 5.87 -17.18 26.74
N ASN A 534 6.76 -16.25 26.37
CA ASN A 534 6.46 -14.81 26.28
C ASN A 534 5.34 -14.55 25.28
N PHE A 535 5.42 -15.15 24.09
CA PHE A 535 4.38 -15.06 23.07
C PHE A 535 3.00 -15.50 23.60
N VAL A 536 2.92 -16.63 24.32
CA VAL A 536 1.63 -17.13 24.83
C VAL A 536 1.01 -16.14 25.83
N ASN A 537 1.84 -15.52 26.69
CA ASN A 537 1.39 -14.51 27.64
C ASN A 537 0.92 -13.23 26.92
N GLU A 538 1.71 -12.69 26.00
CA GLU A 538 1.38 -11.48 25.24
C GLU A 538 0.20 -11.70 24.29
N MET A 539 0.06 -12.89 23.72
CA MET A 539 -1.06 -13.26 22.88
C MET A 539 -2.38 -13.20 23.66
N ALA A 540 -2.40 -13.65 24.91
CA ALA A 540 -3.61 -13.58 25.75
C ALA A 540 -4.08 -12.14 25.96
N GLU A 541 -3.15 -11.18 26.04
CA GLU A 541 -3.42 -9.75 26.23
C GLU A 541 -3.68 -8.99 24.91
N ALA A 542 -3.40 -9.59 23.75
CA ALA A 542 -3.55 -8.93 22.47
C ALA A 542 -4.99 -8.47 22.20
N GLU A 543 -5.16 -7.16 21.95
CA GLU A 543 -6.45 -6.51 21.73
C GLU A 543 -6.89 -6.48 20.25
N SER A 544 -5.99 -6.74 19.30
CA SER A 544 -6.22 -6.57 17.85
C SER A 544 -5.54 -7.65 17.01
N ILE A 545 -6.04 -7.87 15.79
CA ILE A 545 -5.42 -8.79 14.81
C ILE A 545 -4.00 -8.33 14.46
N ASP A 546 -3.81 -7.03 14.27
CA ASP A 546 -2.50 -6.46 13.95
C ASP A 546 -1.48 -6.71 15.07
N ALA A 547 -1.90 -6.65 16.35
CA ALA A 547 -1.04 -7.01 17.46
C ALA A 547 -0.67 -8.51 17.40
N VAL A 548 -1.63 -9.40 17.16
CA VAL A 548 -1.36 -10.84 17.04
C VAL A 548 -0.42 -11.16 15.87
N LEU A 549 -0.57 -10.50 14.72
CA LEU A 549 0.33 -10.67 13.57
C LEU A 549 1.73 -10.16 13.87
N LYS A 550 1.85 -9.04 14.60
CA LYS A 550 3.13 -8.51 15.04
C LYS A 550 3.82 -9.48 15.99
N LEU A 551 3.11 -9.98 17.02
CA LEU A 551 3.64 -10.97 17.95
C LEU A 551 4.14 -12.24 17.24
N GLN A 552 3.38 -12.74 16.26
CA GLN A 552 3.77 -13.91 15.48
C GLN A 552 5.03 -13.67 14.65
N LYS A 553 5.29 -12.43 14.23
CA LYS A 553 6.54 -12.08 13.54
C LYS A 553 7.69 -11.94 14.54
N ASP A 554 7.44 -11.23 15.63
CA ASP A 554 8.45 -10.83 16.62
C ASP A 554 9.01 -12.02 17.39
N VAL A 555 8.22 -13.09 17.61
CA VAL A 555 8.69 -14.31 18.30
C VAL A 555 9.91 -14.93 17.62
N VAL A 556 10.01 -14.90 16.28
CA VAL A 556 11.17 -15.45 15.58
C VAL A 556 12.39 -14.55 15.75
N PHE A 557 12.20 -13.23 15.68
CA PHE A 557 13.28 -12.28 15.94
C PHE A 557 13.81 -12.43 17.37
N GLN A 558 12.92 -12.65 18.34
CA GLN A 558 13.30 -12.94 19.72
C GLN A 558 14.09 -14.25 19.81
N ILE A 559 13.64 -15.34 19.17
CA ILE A 559 14.38 -16.61 19.15
C ILE A 559 15.81 -16.40 18.63
N PHE A 560 15.97 -15.68 17.52
CA PHE A 560 17.29 -15.45 16.92
C PHE A 560 18.16 -14.53 17.79
N ALA A 561 17.56 -13.53 18.44
CA ALA A 561 18.28 -12.63 19.34
C ALA A 561 18.75 -13.35 20.62
N GLU A 562 17.86 -14.06 21.30
CA GLU A 562 18.15 -14.77 22.56
C GLU A 562 19.12 -15.95 22.34
N SER A 563 19.05 -16.62 21.19
CA SER A 563 20.01 -17.67 20.84
C SER A 563 21.35 -17.13 20.32
N GLY A 564 21.45 -15.84 20.01
CA GLY A 564 22.60 -15.22 19.35
C GLY A 564 22.76 -15.59 17.86
N LEU A 565 21.80 -16.29 17.26
CA LEU A 565 21.80 -16.66 15.84
C LEU A 565 21.43 -15.50 14.91
N ASN A 566 21.04 -14.35 15.46
CA ASN A 566 20.93 -13.08 14.74
C ASN A 566 22.31 -12.53 14.29
N GLN A 567 23.40 -13.10 14.79
CA GLN A 567 24.77 -12.84 14.36
C GLN A 567 25.25 -13.96 13.43
N TRP A 568 25.75 -13.57 12.26
CA TRP A 568 26.26 -14.47 11.24
C TRP A 568 27.41 -15.32 11.77
N ARG A 569 28.22 -14.78 12.67
CA ARG A 569 29.32 -15.49 13.33
C ARG A 569 28.86 -16.79 14.00
N LYS A 570 27.86 -16.71 14.90
CA LYS A 570 27.33 -17.90 15.61
C LYS A 570 26.62 -18.85 14.63
N LEU A 571 25.90 -18.30 13.66
CA LEU A 571 25.24 -19.08 12.61
C LEU A 571 26.23 -19.86 11.72
N ALA A 572 27.36 -19.24 11.36
CA ALA A 572 28.41 -19.84 10.55
C ALA A 572 29.17 -20.93 11.31
N TYR A 573 29.41 -20.75 12.61
CA TYR A 573 29.96 -21.79 13.48
C TYR A 573 29.04 -23.02 13.51
N MET A 574 27.74 -22.82 13.76
CA MET A 574 26.75 -23.91 13.72
C MET A 574 26.71 -24.57 12.35
N MET A 575 26.70 -23.80 11.26
CA MET A 575 26.71 -24.30 9.88
C MET A 575 27.87 -25.27 9.64
N ARG A 576 29.08 -24.89 10.08
CA ARG A 576 30.28 -25.68 9.87
C ARG A 576 30.26 -26.98 10.67
N LEU A 577 29.85 -26.94 11.93
CA LEU A 577 29.69 -28.14 12.76
C LEU A 577 28.66 -29.11 12.16
N VAL A 578 27.48 -28.60 11.81
CA VAL A 578 26.40 -29.40 11.21
C VAL A 578 26.85 -30.00 9.88
N ASN A 579 27.54 -29.23 9.03
CA ASN A 579 28.06 -29.73 7.76
C ASN A 579 29.12 -30.81 7.98
N LEU A 580 30.06 -30.61 8.90
CA LEU A 580 31.08 -31.62 9.19
C LEU A 580 30.43 -32.96 9.59
N VAL A 581 29.43 -32.91 10.47
CA VAL A 581 28.73 -34.08 10.99
C VAL A 581 27.85 -34.73 9.91
N SER A 582 26.96 -33.96 9.30
CA SER A 582 25.93 -34.47 8.39
C SER A 582 26.49 -34.98 7.06
N ARG A 583 27.62 -34.42 6.59
CA ARG A 583 28.26 -34.86 5.34
C ARG A 583 29.08 -36.11 5.51
N LEU A 584 29.76 -36.25 6.64
CA LEU A 584 30.52 -37.45 6.93
C LEU A 584 29.60 -38.63 7.27
N GLY A 585 28.45 -38.36 7.91
CA GLY A 585 27.56 -39.40 8.42
C GLY A 585 28.28 -40.30 9.43
N VAL A 586 27.61 -41.35 9.92
CA VAL A 586 28.21 -42.22 10.95
C VAL A 586 29.49 -42.89 10.44
N SER A 587 29.48 -43.43 9.21
CA SER A 587 30.65 -44.10 8.63
C SER A 587 31.84 -43.16 8.43
N GLY A 588 31.62 -41.94 7.94
CA GLY A 588 32.69 -40.96 7.77
C GLY A 588 33.21 -40.45 9.11
N LEU A 589 32.33 -40.27 10.10
CA LEU A 589 32.73 -39.92 11.46
C LEU A 589 33.56 -41.00 12.14
N LEU A 590 33.45 -42.27 11.74
CA LEU A 590 34.31 -43.35 12.26
C LEU A 590 35.62 -43.47 11.48
N ASN A 591 35.59 -43.31 10.16
CA ASN A 591 36.68 -43.72 9.27
C ASN A 591 37.45 -42.57 8.60
N SER A 592 36.97 -41.31 8.67
CA SER A 592 37.62 -40.17 8.01
C SER A 592 39.02 -39.91 8.57
N THR A 593 40.00 -39.74 7.67
CA THR A 593 41.37 -39.36 8.02
C THR A 593 41.53 -37.86 8.31
N THR A 594 40.59 -37.02 7.88
CA THR A 594 40.69 -35.55 7.97
C THR A 594 39.86 -34.95 9.11
N LEU A 595 38.96 -35.72 9.75
CA LEU A 595 38.02 -35.19 10.75
C LEU A 595 38.69 -34.33 11.83
N THR A 596 39.87 -34.76 12.31
CA THR A 596 40.61 -34.05 13.34
C THR A 596 41.03 -32.67 12.85
N GLU A 597 41.65 -32.60 11.67
CA GLU A 597 42.10 -31.35 11.05
C GLU A 597 40.91 -30.44 10.75
N ASP A 598 39.87 -30.99 10.13
CA ASP A 598 38.65 -30.24 9.78
C ASP A 598 37.97 -29.64 11.03
N TYR A 599 37.97 -30.36 12.16
CA TYR A 599 37.42 -29.86 13.41
C TYR A 599 38.30 -28.78 14.06
N TYR A 600 39.62 -28.94 14.05
CA TYR A 600 40.52 -27.92 14.57
C TYR A 600 40.47 -26.62 13.76
N VAL A 601 40.34 -26.69 12.43
CA VAL A 601 40.12 -25.50 11.59
C VAL A 601 38.85 -24.75 12.00
N ILE A 602 37.78 -25.47 12.36
CA ILE A 602 36.55 -24.84 12.85
C ILE A 602 36.80 -24.12 14.18
N LEU A 603 37.59 -24.70 15.09
CA LEU A 603 37.91 -24.09 16.38
C LEU A 603 38.86 -22.89 16.25
N GLU A 604 39.91 -23.00 15.43
CA GLU A 604 40.87 -21.91 15.18
C GLU A 604 40.20 -20.69 14.52
N ASP A 605 39.28 -20.93 13.59
CA ASP A 605 38.49 -19.86 12.98
C ASP A 605 37.53 -19.19 13.98
N VAL A 606 37.16 -19.86 15.07
CA VAL A 606 36.32 -19.29 16.14
C VAL A 606 37.16 -18.50 17.15
N GLU A 607 38.31 -19.04 17.56
CA GLU A 607 39.25 -18.40 18.49
C GLU A 607 39.91 -17.15 17.87
N SER A 608 40.29 -17.21 16.58
CA SER A 608 40.82 -16.05 15.85
C SER A 608 39.80 -14.93 15.67
N MET A 609 38.50 -15.22 15.79
CA MET A 609 37.43 -14.23 15.80
C MET A 609 37.14 -13.67 17.20
N GLU A 610 37.51 -14.35 18.31
CA GLU A 610 37.39 -13.81 19.68
C GLU A 610 38.48 -12.78 19.99
N LEU A 611 39.62 -12.84 19.29
CA LEU A 611 40.75 -11.91 19.46
C LEU A 611 40.55 -10.54 18.75
N THR A 612 39.42 -10.34 18.06
CA THR A 612 39.09 -9.09 17.34
C THR A 612 38.01 -8.22 18.02
N GLU A 613 37.49 -8.64 19.18
CA GLU A 613 36.74 -7.80 20.12
C GLU A 613 37.68 -7.23 21.20
#